data_AF-A0A923WQF7-F1
#
_entry.id   AF-A0A923WQF7-F1
#
_cell.length_a   1.000
_cell.length_b   1.000
_cell.length_c   1.000
_cell.angle_alpha   90.00
_cell.angle_beta   90.00
_cell.angle_gamma   90.00
#
_symmetry.space_group_name_H-M   'P 1'
#
loop_
_entity.id
_entity.type
_entity.pdbx_description
1 polymer ?
#
loop_
_entity_poly.entity_id
_entity_poly.type
_entity_poly.pdbx_seq_one_letter_code
_entity_poly.pdbx_strand_id
1 'polypeptide(L)'
;MNKKAKPAPHYIVGIDLGTTHTVVAYAPLAAPDGIRVFDIEQLVAPGELAALPLLPSVRFHPAEGELADSALHLPWLAESGSAGQPPVVIGELARRQGAQVPGRLVASAKSWLSHAAVDRLAPILPWG
;
A
#
# COMPACT_ATOMS: atom_id res chain seq x y z
N MET A 1 7.82 -20.08 -32.72
CA MET A 1 7.54 -19.48 -31.39
C MET A 1 6.52 -18.37 -31.59
N ASN A 2 5.24 -18.61 -31.26
CA ASN A 2 4.20 -17.58 -31.34
C ASN A 2 4.36 -16.60 -30.17
N LYS A 3 4.78 -15.37 -30.45
CA LYS A 3 4.64 -14.27 -29.47
C LYS A 3 3.14 -14.00 -29.34
N LYS A 4 2.53 -14.34 -28.20
CA LYS A 4 1.17 -13.88 -27.89
C LYS A 4 1.17 -12.35 -27.96
N ALA A 5 0.25 -11.77 -28.74
CA ALA A 5 0.09 -10.33 -28.81
C ALA A 5 -0.29 -9.78 -27.43
N LYS A 6 0.35 -8.68 -27.02
CA LYS A 6 0.00 -8.00 -25.76
C LYS A 6 -1.41 -7.43 -25.90
N PRO A 7 -2.34 -7.73 -24.98
CA PRO A 7 -3.69 -7.15 -25.03
C PRO A 7 -3.60 -5.62 -24.96
N ALA A 8 -4.45 -4.94 -25.71
CA ALA A 8 -4.54 -3.50 -25.70
C ALA A 8 -5.01 -3.01 -24.31
N PRO A 9 -4.46 -1.90 -23.78
CA PRO A 9 -4.94 -1.35 -22.53
C PRO A 9 -6.39 -0.86 -22.68
N HIS A 10 -7.22 -1.04 -21.66
CA HIS A 10 -8.62 -0.61 -21.64
C HIS A 10 -8.89 0.55 -20.66
N TYR A 11 -8.00 0.78 -19.70
CA TYR A 11 -8.16 1.77 -18.64
C TYR A 11 -6.90 2.63 -18.48
N ILE A 12 -7.11 3.88 -18.08
CA ILE A 12 -6.09 4.76 -17.51
C ILE A 12 -6.26 4.68 -15.99
N VAL A 13 -5.15 4.54 -15.25
CA VAL A 13 -5.13 4.54 -13.78
C VAL A 13 -4.26 5.70 -13.31
N GLY A 14 -4.84 6.55 -12.46
CA GLY A 14 -4.13 7.58 -11.72
C GLY A 14 -3.91 7.13 -10.29
N ILE A 15 -2.69 7.28 -9.79
CA ILE A 15 -2.33 6.98 -8.40
C ILE A 15 -1.81 8.25 -7.76
N ASP A 16 -2.56 8.77 -6.78
CA ASP A 16 -2.06 9.82 -5.89
C ASP A 16 -1.36 9.15 -4.71
N LEU A 17 -0.02 9.20 -4.71
CA LEU A 17 0.79 8.78 -3.59
C LEU A 17 0.95 9.97 -2.66
N GLY A 18 0.06 10.13 -1.69
CA GLY A 18 0.13 11.19 -0.68
C GLY A 18 1.03 10.83 0.51
N THR A 19 1.30 11.81 1.37
CA THR A 19 2.05 11.60 2.62
C THR A 19 1.23 10.83 3.65
N THR A 20 -0.09 11.06 3.68
CA THR A 20 -1.01 10.48 4.67
C THR A 20 -1.89 9.38 4.08
N HIS A 21 -2.35 9.57 2.83
CA HIS A 21 -3.20 8.61 2.14
C HIS A 21 -2.78 8.44 0.69
N THR A 22 -2.99 7.24 0.18
CA THR A 22 -2.93 6.89 -1.24
C THR A 22 -4.34 6.74 -1.78
N VAL A 23 -4.56 7.29 -2.96
CA VAL A 23 -5.84 7.21 -3.68
C VAL A 23 -5.58 6.67 -5.08
N VAL A 24 -6.44 5.77 -5.54
CA VAL A 24 -6.43 5.25 -6.91
C VAL A 24 -7.71 5.71 -7.59
N ALA A 25 -7.57 6.24 -8.80
CA ALA A 25 -8.69 6.55 -9.67
C ALA A 25 -8.45 5.91 -11.05
N TYR A 26 -9.51 5.61 -11.77
CA TYR A 26 -9.43 5.00 -13.08
C TYR A 26 -10.53 5.53 -14.01
N ALA A 27 -10.26 5.49 -15.31
CA ALA A 27 -11.24 5.80 -16.36
C ALA A 27 -11.07 4.84 -17.56
N PRO A 28 -12.15 4.42 -18.22
CA PRO A 28 -12.04 3.69 -19.49
C PRO A 28 -11.36 4.56 -20.55
N LEU A 29 -10.43 3.99 -21.33
CA LEU A 29 -9.76 4.71 -22.41
C LEU A 29 -10.73 5.22 -23.48
N ALA A 30 -11.84 4.51 -23.68
CA ALA A 30 -12.89 4.90 -24.63
C ALA A 30 -13.88 5.94 -24.07
N ALA A 31 -13.79 6.28 -22.78
CA ALA A 31 -14.71 7.21 -22.10
C ALA A 31 -13.96 8.01 -21.02
N PRO A 32 -13.18 9.04 -21.42
CA PRO A 32 -12.31 9.78 -20.52
C PRO A 32 -13.05 10.56 -19.42
N ASP A 33 -14.33 10.90 -19.61
CA ASP A 33 -15.17 11.54 -18.59
C ASP A 33 -15.67 10.55 -17.51
N GLY A 34 -15.41 9.25 -17.68
CA GLY A 34 -15.82 8.18 -16.79
C GLY A 34 -14.91 7.94 -15.59
N ILE A 35 -14.28 9.00 -15.05
CA ILE A 35 -13.34 8.89 -13.93
C ILE A 35 -14.07 8.41 -12.67
N ARG A 36 -13.52 7.38 -12.02
CA ARG A 36 -14.02 6.80 -10.78
C ARG A 36 -12.89 6.62 -9.79
N VAL A 37 -13.17 6.91 -8.51
CA VAL A 37 -12.29 6.48 -7.42
C VAL A 37 -12.42 4.97 -7.28
N PHE A 38 -11.29 4.30 -7.08
CA PHE A 38 -11.22 2.88 -6.82
C PHE A 38 -11.22 2.64 -5.31
N ASP A 39 -12.20 1.89 -4.83
CA ASP A 39 -12.23 1.46 -3.43
C ASP A 39 -11.20 0.34 -3.24
N ILE A 40 -10.16 0.62 -2.47
CA ILE A 40 -9.03 -0.27 -2.24
C ILE A 40 -9.39 -1.23 -1.11
N GLU A 41 -9.51 -2.53 -1.44
CA GLU A 41 -9.63 -3.58 -0.44
C GLU A 41 -8.37 -3.61 0.44
N GLN A 42 -8.57 -3.50 1.74
CA GLN A 42 -7.51 -3.46 2.73
C GLN A 42 -7.99 -4.08 4.04
N LEU A 43 -7.04 -4.59 4.84
CA LEU A 43 -7.36 -5.06 6.18
C LEU A 43 -7.77 -3.85 7.03
N VAL A 44 -8.98 -3.89 7.59
CA VAL A 44 -9.49 -2.88 8.54
C VAL A 44 -9.46 -3.37 9.98
N ALA A 45 -9.47 -4.69 10.16
CA ALA A 45 -9.19 -5.40 11.41
C ALA A 45 -8.45 -6.71 11.07
N PRO A 46 -7.86 -7.41 12.07
CA PRO A 46 -7.24 -8.71 11.84
C PRO A 46 -8.23 -9.69 11.19
N GLY A 47 -7.93 -10.17 9.96
CA GLY A 47 -8.79 -11.05 9.19
C GLY A 47 -10.04 -10.41 8.56
N GLU A 48 -10.21 -9.09 8.65
CA GLU A 48 -11.37 -8.36 8.13
C GLU A 48 -10.98 -7.43 6.98
N LEU A 49 -11.59 -7.63 5.81
CA LEU A 49 -11.40 -6.80 4.63
C LEU A 49 -12.57 -5.84 4.44
N ALA A 50 -12.25 -4.61 4.07
CA ALA A 50 -13.21 -3.68 3.52
C ALA A 50 -12.59 -2.87 2.38
N ALA A 51 -13.42 -2.53 1.39
CA ALA A 51 -13.05 -1.63 0.32
C ALA A 51 -13.27 -0.18 0.79
N LEU A 52 -12.21 0.62 0.80
CA LEU A 52 -12.26 2.04 1.20
C LEU A 52 -11.63 2.91 0.12
N PRO A 53 -12.14 4.14 -0.10
CA PRO A 53 -11.63 5.04 -1.15
C PRO A 53 -10.23 5.59 -0.84
N LEU A 54 -9.80 5.52 0.42
CA LEU A 54 -8.50 5.99 0.89
C LEU A 54 -7.72 4.82 1.51
N LEU A 55 -6.46 4.68 1.11
CA LEU A 55 -5.51 3.77 1.75
C LEU A 55 -4.53 4.57 2.61
N PRO A 56 -4.50 4.45 3.94
CA PRO A 56 -3.48 5.08 4.76
C PRO A 56 -2.06 4.75 4.29
N SER A 57 -1.23 5.78 4.06
CA SER A 57 0.15 5.67 3.56
C SER A 57 1.13 5.35 4.69
N VAL A 58 0.85 4.25 5.39
CA VAL A 58 1.63 3.79 6.54
C VAL A 58 1.92 2.30 6.42
N ARG A 59 3.05 1.89 7.02
CA ARG A 59 3.46 0.49 7.12
C ARG A 59 3.74 0.17 8.57
N PHE A 60 3.09 -0.86 9.09
CA PHE A 60 3.28 -1.34 10.46
C PHE A 60 4.05 -2.65 10.48
N HIS A 61 4.97 -2.77 11.42
CA HIS A 61 5.79 -3.95 11.64
C HIS A 61 5.37 -4.64 12.94
N PRO A 62 4.49 -5.65 12.90
CA PRO A 62 4.13 -6.43 14.09
C PRO A 62 5.36 -7.11 14.70
N ALA A 63 5.33 -7.32 16.02
CA ALA A 63 6.27 -8.25 16.65
C ALA A 63 5.99 -9.69 16.19
N GLU A 64 7.00 -10.55 16.32
CA GLU A 64 6.85 -11.97 16.08
C GLU A 64 5.73 -12.54 16.96
N GLY A 65 4.78 -13.26 16.32
CA GLY A 65 3.63 -13.85 17.00
C GLY A 65 2.53 -12.87 17.44
N GLU A 66 2.66 -11.57 17.21
CA GLU A 66 1.64 -10.58 17.61
C GLU A 66 0.34 -10.73 16.81
N LEU A 67 0.45 -11.04 15.52
CA LEU A 67 -0.67 -11.28 14.62
C LEU A 67 -0.51 -12.66 14.01
N ALA A 68 -1.60 -13.43 13.98
CA ALA A 68 -1.61 -14.71 13.28
C ALA A 68 -1.48 -14.48 11.77
N ASP A 69 -0.78 -15.37 11.07
CA ASP A 69 -0.61 -15.29 9.60
C ASP A 69 -1.95 -15.26 8.87
N SER A 70 -2.94 -16.01 9.37
CA SER A 70 -4.30 -16.01 8.83
C SER A 70 -5.00 -14.66 8.95
N ALA A 71 -4.64 -13.84 9.94
CA ALA A 71 -5.21 -12.52 10.15
C ALA A 71 -4.59 -11.45 9.24
N LEU A 72 -3.46 -11.77 8.59
CA LEU A 72 -2.76 -10.91 7.62
C LEU A 72 -3.01 -11.36 6.17
N HIS A 73 -3.84 -12.38 5.97
CA HIS A 73 -4.06 -12.97 4.67
C HIS A 73 -4.81 -12.00 3.74
N LEU A 74 -4.16 -11.66 2.63
CA LEU A 74 -4.74 -10.91 1.51
C LEU A 74 -4.84 -11.84 0.29
N PRO A 75 -6.02 -12.04 -0.31
CA PRO A 75 -6.23 -13.03 -1.37
C PRO A 75 -5.29 -12.88 -2.58
N TRP A 76 -4.87 -11.67 -2.90
CA TRP A 76 -3.98 -11.34 -4.02
C TRP A 76 -2.49 -11.36 -3.68
N LEU A 77 -2.13 -11.50 -2.40
CA LEU A 77 -0.74 -11.41 -1.93
C LEU A 77 -0.07 -12.78 -1.79
N ALA A 78 -0.86 -13.85 -1.72
CA ALA A 78 -0.37 -15.23 -1.75
C ALA A 78 0.46 -15.57 -3.01
N GLU A 79 0.23 -14.85 -4.12
CA GLU A 79 0.98 -15.05 -5.38
C GLU A 79 2.22 -14.14 -5.51
N SER A 80 2.35 -13.11 -4.68
CA SER A 80 3.39 -12.08 -4.79
C SER A 80 4.56 -12.32 -3.84
N GLY A 81 5.20 -13.49 -3.94
CA GLY A 81 6.63 -13.71 -3.66
C GLY A 81 7.26 -13.04 -2.43
N SER A 82 6.57 -12.97 -1.29
CA SER A 82 7.07 -12.38 -0.04
C SER A 82 7.88 -13.36 0.83
N ALA A 83 8.26 -14.51 0.28
CA ALA A 83 9.00 -15.54 1.00
C ALA A 83 10.29 -14.98 1.62
N GLY A 84 10.35 -14.98 2.95
CA GLY A 84 11.51 -14.54 3.74
C GLY A 84 11.49 -13.08 4.22
N GLN A 85 10.43 -12.29 3.94
CA GLN A 85 10.26 -10.97 4.56
C GLN A 85 9.41 -11.07 5.85
N PRO A 86 9.72 -10.29 6.90
CA PRO A 86 8.89 -10.24 8.09
C PRO A 86 7.48 -9.76 7.74
N PRO A 87 6.44 -10.26 8.44
CA PRO A 87 5.06 -9.87 8.20
C PRO A 87 4.92 -8.36 8.38
N VAL A 88 4.25 -7.71 7.45
CA VAL A 88 3.98 -6.28 7.49
C VAL A 88 2.53 -5.99 7.15
N VAL A 89 2.02 -4.91 7.70
CA VAL A 89 0.65 -4.47 7.48
C VAL A 89 0.68 -3.09 6.84
N ILE A 90 -0.22 -2.84 5.88
CA ILE A 90 -0.39 -1.56 5.19
C ILE A 90 -1.86 -1.14 5.31
N GLY A 91 -2.14 0.16 5.24
CA GLY A 91 -3.50 0.69 5.21
C GLY A 91 -4.13 0.84 6.58
N GLU A 92 -5.44 0.61 6.68
CA GLU A 92 -6.22 0.92 7.88
C GLU A 92 -5.81 0.11 9.10
N LEU A 93 -5.60 -1.21 8.98
CA LEU A 93 -5.12 -2.02 10.10
C LEU A 93 -3.74 -1.55 10.57
N ALA A 94 -2.85 -1.17 9.65
CA ALA A 94 -1.53 -0.62 10.00
C ALA A 94 -1.64 0.71 10.77
N ARG A 95 -2.56 1.59 10.35
CA ARG A 95 -2.85 2.85 11.05
C ARG A 95 -3.37 2.59 12.47
N ARG A 96 -4.28 1.62 12.63
CA ARG A 96 -4.85 1.24 13.94
C ARG A 96 -3.79 0.65 14.88
N GLN A 97 -3.01 -0.31 14.42
CA GLN A 97 -1.94 -0.92 15.23
C GLN A 97 -0.82 0.08 15.54
N GLY A 98 -0.46 0.92 14.57
CA GLY A 98 0.55 1.96 14.74
C GLY A 98 0.14 3.04 15.75
N ALA A 99 -1.15 3.33 15.90
CA ALA A 99 -1.63 4.23 16.94
C ALA A 99 -1.41 3.66 18.36
N GLN A 100 -1.44 2.33 18.51
CA GLN A 100 -1.19 1.65 19.79
C GLN A 100 0.30 1.53 20.08
N VAL A 101 1.11 1.24 19.05
CA VAL A 101 2.57 1.08 19.20
C VAL A 101 3.32 1.91 18.15
N PRO A 102 3.44 3.24 18.36
CA PRO A 102 4.00 4.17 17.37
C PRO A 102 5.43 3.84 16.95
N GLY A 103 6.24 3.26 17.85
CA GLY A 103 7.62 2.87 17.56
C GLY A 103 7.80 1.79 16.49
N ARG A 104 6.70 1.19 16.00
CA ARG A 104 6.69 0.18 14.92
C ARG A 104 5.94 0.63 13.67
N LEU A 105 5.55 1.90 13.62
CA LEU A 105 4.86 2.51 12.48
C LEU A 105 5.84 3.33 11.64
N VAL A 106 5.89 3.03 10.35
CA VAL A 106 6.52 3.89 9.35
C VAL A 106 5.43 4.76 8.71
N ALA A 107 5.59 6.08 8.82
CA ALA A 107 4.70 7.08 8.23
C ALA A 107 5.51 8.17 7.53
N SER A 108 4.85 9.03 6.75
CA SER A 108 5.47 10.20 6.10
C SER A 108 6.64 9.88 5.15
N ALA A 109 6.72 8.65 4.63
CA ALA A 109 7.79 8.20 3.74
C ALA A 109 7.95 9.09 2.49
N LYS A 110 6.83 9.55 1.92
CA LYS A 110 6.85 10.49 0.79
C LYS A 110 7.51 11.83 1.12
N SER A 111 7.24 12.39 2.30
CA SER A 111 7.86 13.65 2.72
C SER A 111 9.37 13.48 2.85
N TRP A 112 9.82 12.35 3.40
CA TRP A 112 11.23 11.97 3.45
C TRP A 112 11.87 11.89 2.07
N LEU A 113 11.24 11.15 1.15
CA LEU A 113 11.72 11.04 -0.22
C LEU A 113 11.73 12.39 -0.95
N SER A 114 10.81 13.30 -0.64
CA SER A 114 10.70 14.59 -1.32
C SER A 114 11.56 15.69 -0.67
N HIS A 115 12.16 15.44 0.50
CA HIS A 115 12.94 16.43 1.22
C HIS A 115 14.25 16.75 0.48
N ALA A 116 14.45 18.01 0.10
CA ALA A 116 15.57 18.41 -0.77
C ALA A 116 16.95 18.21 -0.13
N ALA A 117 17.04 18.25 1.21
CA ALA A 117 18.30 18.09 1.94
C ALA A 117 18.69 16.62 2.21
N VAL A 118 17.92 15.65 1.70
CA VAL A 118 18.18 14.21 1.91
C VAL A 118 18.93 13.66 0.70
N ASP A 119 20.10 13.04 0.93
CA ASP A 119 20.71 12.17 -0.06
C ASP A 119 19.95 10.85 -0.13
N ARG A 120 19.16 10.68 -1.18
CA ARG A 120 18.26 9.53 -1.39
C ARG A 120 19.01 8.24 -1.73
N LEU A 121 20.29 8.32 -2.05
CA LEU A 121 21.13 7.17 -2.39
C LEU A 121 22.01 6.75 -1.22
N ALA A 122 22.13 7.58 -0.19
CA ALA A 122 22.85 7.24 1.03
C ALA A 122 22.07 6.21 1.86
N PRO A 123 22.77 5.34 2.63
CA PRO A 123 22.14 4.38 3.53
C PRO A 123 21.68 5.08 4.82
N ILE A 124 20.84 6.11 4.70
CA ILE A 124 20.34 6.89 5.82
C ILE A 124 18.91 6.49 6.18
N LEU A 125 18.64 6.40 7.47
CA LEU A 125 17.28 6.37 7.99
C LEU A 125 16.81 7.79 8.29
N PRO A 126 15.48 7.97 8.43
CA PRO A 126 14.92 9.19 8.94
C PRO A 126 15.64 9.70 10.20
N TRP A 127 16.05 10.98 10.24
CA TRP A 127 16.45 11.63 11.48
C TRP A 127 15.22 11.63 12.40
N GLY A 128 15.38 10.97 13.56
CA GLY A 128 14.34 10.87 14.59
C GLY A 128 14.07 12.20 15.26
#